data_AF-A0A2V5PFM1-F1
#
_entry.id   AF-A0A2V5PFM1-F1
#
_cell.length_a   1.000
_cell.length_b   1.000
_cell.length_c   1.000
_cell.angle_alpha   90.00
_cell.angle_beta   90.00
_cell.angle_gamma   90.00
#
_symmetry.space_group_name_H-M   'P 1'
#
loop_
_entity.id
_entity.type
_entity.pdbx_description
1 polymer ?
#
loop_
_entity_poly.entity_id
_entity_poly.type
_entity_poly.pdbx_seq_one_letter_code
_entity_poly.pdbx_strand_id
1 'polypeptide(L)'
;IGADILFPTHAVLDCERQLLILKTDPEVMGSFPGFDRRGLRAVPIQVSDDYNLYVNGSVNGKPAKLMVDTGSFATLLHRSFVRRMRIATRETQFSSSAVNLKERGVRVALIRKLSVGSVDIFGKEVGVIDLEGLIHDGLLGGSPPVAGLLGAETLRRHHGIIDFGTRTLYLK
;
A
#
# COMPACT_ATOMS: atom_id res chain seq x y z
N ILE A 1 -9.27 12.40 6.41
CA ILE A 1 -9.80 11.43 7.40
C ILE A 1 -8.64 10.55 7.82
N GLY A 2 -8.37 10.44 9.11
CA GLY A 2 -7.20 9.75 9.63
C GLY A 2 -7.55 8.48 10.41
N ALA A 3 -6.51 7.80 10.90
CA ALA A 3 -6.63 6.58 11.70
C ALA A 3 -7.43 6.78 13.00
N ASP A 4 -7.40 8.00 13.54
CA ASP A 4 -8.16 8.48 14.69
C ASP A 4 -9.68 8.35 14.53
N ILE A 5 -10.17 8.36 13.28
CA ILE A 5 -11.58 8.12 12.95
C ILE A 5 -11.80 6.69 12.45
N LEU A 6 -10.89 6.19 11.61
CA LEU A 6 -11.07 4.93 10.89
C LEU A 6 -11.06 3.69 11.81
N PHE A 7 -10.16 3.65 12.79
CA PHE A 7 -10.10 2.51 13.72
C PHE A 7 -11.27 2.48 14.70
N PRO A 8 -11.61 3.57 15.42
CA PRO A 8 -12.71 3.54 16.39
C PRO A 8 -14.08 3.24 15.77
N THR A 9 -14.29 3.61 14.50
CA THR A 9 -15.55 3.35 13.79
C THR A 9 -15.57 2.00 13.07
N HIS A 10 -14.54 1.16 13.26
CA HIS A 10 -14.34 -0.09 12.53
C HIS A 10 -14.54 0.07 11.01
N ALA A 11 -14.07 1.19 10.45
CA ALA A 11 -14.41 1.61 9.11
C ALA A 11 -14.07 0.54 8.05
N VAL A 12 -14.81 0.57 6.94
CA VAL A 12 -14.44 -0.16 5.73
C VAL A 12 -14.31 0.81 4.57
N LEU A 13 -13.15 0.75 3.92
CA LEU A 13 -12.85 1.54 2.73
C LEU A 13 -12.83 0.64 1.49
N ASP A 14 -13.78 0.85 0.58
CA ASP A 14 -13.78 0.30 -0.79
C ASP A 14 -12.94 1.21 -1.70
N CYS A 15 -11.75 0.75 -2.07
CA CYS A 15 -10.86 1.53 -2.93
C CYS A 15 -11.31 1.53 -4.41
N GLU A 16 -12.09 0.53 -4.84
CA GLU A 16 -12.64 0.49 -6.20
C GLU A 16 -13.80 1.48 -6.33
N ARG A 17 -14.79 1.36 -5.43
CA ARG A 17 -16.01 2.17 -5.46
C ARG A 17 -15.82 3.56 -4.85
N GLN A 18 -14.66 3.83 -4.28
CA GLN A 18 -14.35 5.06 -3.54
C GLN A 18 -15.37 5.32 -2.41
N LEU A 19 -15.76 4.24 -1.72
CA LEU A 19 -16.78 4.27 -0.68
C LEU A 19 -16.13 4.08 0.69
N LEU A 20 -16.39 5.00 1.62
CA LEU A 20 -16.02 4.86 3.02
C LEU A 20 -17.30 4.62 3.85
N ILE A 21 -17.32 3.52 4.58
CA ILE A 21 -18.41 3.18 5.51
C ILE A 21 -17.86 3.25 6.92
N LEU A 22 -18.53 4.03 7.78
CA LEU A 22 -18.22 4.16 9.20
C LEU A 22 -19.34 3.48 10.00
N LYS A 23 -19.01 2.66 11.01
CA LYS A 23 -20.02 2.21 11.96
C LYS A 23 -20.30 3.34 12.93
N THR A 24 -21.56 3.76 12.99
CA THR A 24 -22.04 4.69 14.03
C THR A 24 -22.13 4.03 15.39
N ASP A 25 -22.34 2.70 15.42
CA ASP A 25 -22.23 1.86 16.61
C ASP A 25 -21.26 0.70 16.32
N PRO A 26 -19.98 0.82 16.70
CA PRO A 26 -18.96 -0.18 16.41
C PRO A 26 -19.11 -1.47 17.22
N GLU A 27 -19.87 -1.45 18.34
CA GLU A 27 -20.13 -2.59 19.22
C GLU A 27 -21.15 -3.57 18.62
N VAL A 28 -21.96 -3.11 17.65
CA VAL A 28 -22.89 -3.98 16.94
C VAL A 28 -22.12 -5.02 16.12
N MET A 29 -22.21 -6.26 16.57
CA MET A 29 -21.62 -7.42 15.91
C MET A 29 -22.28 -7.66 14.54
N GLY A 30 -21.45 -7.89 13.53
CA GLY A 30 -21.90 -8.17 12.17
C GLY A 30 -20.95 -7.60 11.12
N SER A 31 -20.90 -8.28 9.97
CA SER A 31 -20.25 -7.76 8.76
C SER A 31 -21.05 -6.59 8.20
N PHE A 32 -20.37 -5.64 7.58
CA PHE A 32 -21.03 -4.58 6.82
C PHE A 32 -21.97 -5.18 5.76
N PRO A 33 -23.28 -4.86 5.80
CA PRO A 33 -24.20 -5.27 4.75
C PRO A 33 -23.72 -4.75 3.39
N GLY A 34 -23.74 -5.60 2.36
CA GLY A 34 -23.40 -5.20 0.99
C GLY A 34 -21.93 -5.36 0.58
N PHE A 35 -21.06 -5.86 1.47
CA PHE A 35 -19.69 -6.24 1.11
C PHE A 35 -19.57 -7.73 0.78
N ASP A 36 -19.58 -8.05 -0.51
CA ASP A 36 -19.28 -9.40 -0.97
C ASP A 36 -17.77 -9.63 -0.99
N ARG A 37 -17.28 -10.44 -0.05
CA ARG A 37 -15.87 -10.81 0.05
C ARG A 37 -15.53 -12.06 -0.79
N ARG A 38 -16.51 -12.67 -1.47
CA ARG A 38 -16.28 -13.87 -2.27
C ARG A 38 -15.32 -13.58 -3.42
N GLY A 39 -14.40 -14.50 -3.63
CA GLY A 39 -13.37 -14.37 -4.66
C GLY A 39 -12.19 -13.47 -4.27
N LEU A 40 -12.29 -12.68 -3.20
CA LEU A 40 -11.17 -11.90 -2.69
C LEU A 40 -10.20 -12.75 -1.87
N ARG A 41 -8.97 -12.27 -1.73
CA ARG A 41 -7.91 -12.83 -0.92
C ARG A 41 -7.64 -11.91 0.25
N ALA A 42 -7.76 -12.47 1.45
CA ALA A 42 -7.47 -11.76 2.69
C ALA A 42 -5.95 -11.66 2.92
N VAL A 43 -5.49 -10.47 3.29
CA VAL A 43 -4.11 -10.16 3.65
C VAL A 43 -4.12 -9.48 5.02
N PRO A 44 -3.56 -10.10 6.07
CA PRO A 44 -3.50 -9.49 7.39
C PRO A 44 -2.70 -8.19 7.38
N ILE A 45 -3.27 -7.14 7.98
CA ILE A 45 -2.61 -5.85 8.17
C ILE A 45 -1.91 -5.83 9.54
N GLN A 46 -0.64 -5.44 9.54
CA GLN A 46 0.10 -5.07 10.74
C GLN A 46 -0.01 -3.56 10.92
N VAL A 47 -0.46 -3.13 12.10
CA VAL A 47 -0.63 -1.71 12.43
C VAL A 47 0.52 -1.31 13.34
N SER A 48 1.25 -0.23 13.00
CA SER A 48 2.26 0.34 13.89
C SER A 48 1.64 1.20 14.99
N ASP A 49 2.45 1.64 15.95
CA ASP A 49 2.03 2.58 16.99
C ASP A 49 1.55 3.92 16.40
N ASP A 50 2.19 4.39 15.32
CA ASP A 50 1.75 5.58 14.56
C ASP A 50 0.60 5.31 13.57
N TYR A 51 -0.12 4.19 13.72
CA TYR A 51 -1.24 3.75 12.88
C TYR A 51 -0.95 3.50 11.40
N ASN A 52 0.32 3.41 10.99
CA ASN A 52 0.67 3.00 9.63
C ASN A 52 0.30 1.53 9.40
N LEU A 53 -0.27 1.25 8.23
CA LEU A 53 -0.77 -0.07 7.86
C LEU A 53 0.27 -0.78 7.00
N TYR A 54 0.71 -1.97 7.38
CA TYR A 54 1.68 -2.76 6.63
C TYR A 54 1.13 -4.13 6.26
N VAL A 55 1.47 -4.59 5.06
CA VAL A 55 1.15 -5.94 4.58
C VAL A 55 2.41 -6.65 4.12
N ASN A 56 2.45 -7.97 4.33
CA ASN A 56 3.55 -8.81 3.87
C ASN A 56 3.42 -9.07 2.37
N GLY A 57 4.57 -9.16 1.70
CA GLY A 57 4.62 -9.37 0.26
C GLY A 57 6.01 -9.72 -0.24
N SER A 58 6.20 -9.56 -1.55
CA SER A 58 7.50 -9.69 -2.19
C SER A 58 7.61 -8.81 -3.42
N VAL A 59 8.83 -8.36 -3.73
CA VAL A 59 9.15 -7.67 -4.99
C VAL A 59 10.18 -8.53 -5.73
N ASN A 60 9.84 -8.98 -6.94
CA ASN A 60 10.63 -9.91 -7.74
C ASN A 60 11.09 -11.16 -6.93
N GLY A 61 10.21 -11.68 -6.07
CA GLY A 61 10.46 -12.85 -5.23
C GLY A 61 11.28 -12.57 -3.96
N LYS A 62 11.76 -11.35 -3.73
CA LYS A 62 12.41 -10.98 -2.47
C LYS A 62 11.36 -10.58 -1.43
N PRO A 63 11.32 -11.22 -0.24
CA PRO A 63 10.40 -10.84 0.83
C PRO A 63 10.53 -9.36 1.20
N ALA A 64 9.38 -8.71 1.35
CA ALA A 64 9.27 -7.29 1.66
C ALA A 64 7.96 -7.02 2.42
N LYS A 65 7.89 -5.86 3.07
CA LYS A 65 6.63 -5.26 3.51
C LYS A 65 6.26 -4.09 2.61
N LEU A 66 4.97 -3.81 2.50
CA LEU A 66 4.45 -2.62 1.85
C LEU A 66 3.59 -1.87 2.84
N MET A 67 3.76 -0.55 2.92
CA MET A 67 2.84 0.31 3.63
C MET A 67 1.62 0.56 2.75
N VAL A 68 0.41 0.30 3.25
CA VAL A 68 -0.82 0.58 2.52
C VAL A 68 -1.09 2.08 2.61
N ASP A 69 -1.11 2.75 1.46
CA ASP A 69 -1.26 4.21 1.39
C ASP A 69 -2.28 4.59 0.30
N THR A 70 -3.51 4.87 0.73
CA THR A 70 -4.60 5.32 -0.15
C THR A 70 -4.43 6.77 -0.60
N GLY A 71 -3.54 7.54 0.03
CA GLY A 71 -3.18 8.91 -0.37
C GLY A 71 -2.11 8.94 -1.46
N SER A 72 -1.29 7.90 -1.59
CA SER A 72 -0.34 7.78 -2.69
C SER A 72 -1.05 7.44 -4.00
N PHE A 73 -0.94 8.31 -5.00
CA PHE A 73 -1.55 8.12 -6.32
C PHE A 73 -1.11 6.80 -7.00
N ALA A 74 0.17 6.44 -6.87
CA ALA A 74 0.78 5.25 -7.46
C ALA A 74 1.44 4.37 -6.41
N THR A 75 1.72 3.12 -6.76
CA THR A 75 2.62 2.26 -5.96
C THR A 75 4.05 2.75 -6.14
N LEU A 76 4.73 2.98 -5.02
CA LEU A 76 6.07 3.55 -4.96
C LEU A 76 7.03 2.59 -4.26
N LEU A 77 8.26 2.48 -4.75
CA LEU A 77 9.34 1.78 -4.07
C LEU A 77 10.41 2.75 -3.58
N HIS A 78 10.94 2.46 -2.41
CA HIS A 78 12.04 3.21 -1.82
C HIS A 78 13.31 3.04 -2.65
N ARG A 79 13.97 4.16 -2.96
CA ARG A 79 15.18 4.24 -3.79
C ARG A 79 16.28 3.28 -3.34
N SER A 80 16.55 3.18 -2.04
CA SER A 80 17.59 2.26 -1.53
C SER A 80 17.20 0.80 -1.70
N PHE A 81 15.91 0.45 -1.58
CA PHE A 81 15.44 -0.92 -1.84
C PHE A 81 15.65 -1.29 -3.32
N VAL A 82 15.23 -0.44 -4.25
CA VAL A 82 15.40 -0.62 -5.70
C VAL A 82 16.88 -0.81 -6.06
N ARG A 83 17.77 0.02 -5.50
CA ARG A 83 19.22 -0.09 -5.68
C ARG A 83 19.78 -1.42 -5.16
N ARG A 84 19.43 -1.82 -3.93
CA ARG A 84 19.86 -3.11 -3.35
C ARG A 84 19.43 -4.31 -4.18
N MET A 85 18.23 -4.24 -4.74
CA MET A 85 17.65 -5.30 -5.59
C MET A 85 18.14 -5.25 -7.04
N ARG A 86 18.98 -4.27 -7.41
CA ARG A 86 19.50 -4.08 -8.78
C ARG A 86 18.39 -4.02 -9.84
N ILE A 87 17.25 -3.41 -9.49
CA ILE A 87 16.13 -3.22 -10.41
C ILE A 87 16.46 -2.02 -11.31
N ALA A 88 16.35 -2.22 -12.63
CA ALA A 88 16.58 -1.15 -13.60
C ALA A 88 15.54 -0.03 -13.46
N THR A 89 15.99 1.22 -13.64
CA THR A 89 15.13 2.40 -13.58
C THR A 89 15.28 3.22 -14.84
N ARG A 90 14.23 3.97 -15.18
CA ARG A 90 14.24 4.97 -16.24
C ARG A 90 13.67 6.28 -15.71
N GLU A 91 14.19 7.40 -16.21
CA GLU A 91 13.59 8.70 -15.97
C GLU A 91 12.33 8.87 -16.82
N THR A 92 11.39 9.65 -16.31
CA THR A 92 10.20 10.07 -17.04
C THR A 92 10.30 11.56 -17.35
N GLN A 93 9.57 12.00 -18.38
CA GLN A 93 9.46 13.42 -18.71
C GLN A 93 8.54 14.19 -17.75
N PHE A 94 7.89 13.49 -16.80
CA PHE A 94 6.95 14.06 -15.86
C PHE A 94 7.66 14.55 -14.58
N SER A 95 7.25 15.71 -14.08
CA SER A 95 7.55 16.20 -12.73
C SER A 95 6.34 15.96 -11.81
N SER A 96 6.59 15.66 -10.54
CA SER A 96 5.54 15.49 -9.52
C SER A 96 5.60 16.65 -8.54
N SER A 97 4.47 17.30 -8.28
CA SER A 97 4.36 18.39 -7.28
C SER A 97 4.64 17.92 -5.85
N ALA A 98 4.65 16.61 -5.59
CA ALA A 98 4.94 16.01 -4.29
C ALA A 98 6.45 15.79 -4.04
N VAL A 99 7.30 15.96 -5.05
CA VAL A 99 8.75 15.83 -4.94
C VAL A 99 9.33 17.24 -4.96
N ASN A 100 10.02 17.64 -3.89
CA ASN A 100 10.65 18.95 -3.76
C ASN A 100 11.37 19.36 -5.06
N LEU A 101 11.10 20.60 -5.50
CA LEU A 101 11.31 21.23 -6.82
C LEU A 101 12.74 21.22 -7.43
N LYS A 102 13.63 20.29 -7.09
CA LYS A 102 15.01 20.22 -7.63
C LYS A 102 15.34 18.95 -8.42
N GLU A 103 14.59 17.85 -8.26
CA GLU A 103 14.79 16.66 -9.10
C GLU A 103 13.87 16.73 -10.34
N ARG A 104 14.45 17.06 -11.49
CA ARG A 104 13.77 16.85 -12.79
C ARG A 104 13.63 15.34 -13.01
N GLY A 105 12.41 14.89 -13.26
CA GLY A 105 12.09 13.53 -13.69
C GLY A 105 11.74 12.58 -12.54
N VAL A 106 10.46 12.17 -12.45
CA VAL A 106 10.07 11.03 -11.63
C VAL A 106 10.76 9.79 -12.20
N ARG A 107 11.50 9.03 -11.38
CA ARG A 107 12.06 7.73 -11.80
C ARG A 107 11.01 6.65 -11.64
N VAL A 108 10.98 5.73 -12.60
CA VAL A 108 10.12 4.54 -12.56
C VAL A 108 10.94 3.28 -12.76
N ALA A 109 10.44 2.18 -12.23
CA ALA A 109 10.99 0.85 -12.38
C ALA A 109 9.92 -0.11 -12.89
N LEU A 110 10.29 -1.01 -13.81
CA LEU A 110 9.45 -2.14 -14.19
C LEU A 110 9.79 -3.33 -13.31
N ILE A 111 8.85 -3.75 -12.46
CA ILE A 111 8.99 -4.97 -11.65
C ILE A 111 8.30 -6.14 -12.34
N ARG A 112 8.93 -7.31 -12.30
CA ARG A 112 8.41 -8.53 -12.94
C ARG A 112 7.20 -9.05 -12.17
N LYS A 113 7.28 -9.00 -10.84
CA LYS A 113 6.25 -9.51 -9.93
C LYS A 113 6.22 -8.72 -8.63
N LEU A 114 5.03 -8.29 -8.22
CA LEU A 114 4.71 -7.82 -6.87
C LEU A 114 3.73 -8.82 -6.26
N SER A 115 4.06 -9.38 -5.10
CA SER A 115 3.11 -10.18 -4.32
C SER A 115 2.64 -9.38 -3.11
N VAL A 116 1.33 -9.40 -2.84
CA VAL A 116 0.70 -8.86 -1.63
C VAL A 116 -0.12 -9.97 -0.99
N GLY A 117 0.38 -10.55 0.10
CA GLY A 117 -0.13 -11.83 0.58
C GLY A 117 -0.06 -12.91 -0.51
N SER A 118 -1.22 -13.46 -0.90
CA SER A 118 -1.36 -14.46 -1.95
C SER A 118 -1.71 -13.89 -3.34
N VAL A 119 -1.87 -12.57 -3.46
CA VAL A 119 -2.19 -11.91 -4.74
C VAL A 119 -0.91 -11.53 -5.46
N ASP A 120 -0.82 -11.93 -6.73
CA ASP A 120 0.34 -11.68 -7.59
C ASP A 120 0.00 -10.70 -8.71
N ILE A 121 0.82 -9.66 -8.86
CA ILE A 121 0.69 -8.60 -9.86
C ILE A 121 1.95 -8.61 -10.72
N PHE A 122 1.79 -8.78 -12.03
CA PHE A 122 2.90 -8.97 -12.97
C PHE A 122 3.14 -7.75 -13.86
N GLY A 123 4.40 -7.55 -14.27
CA GLY A 123 4.77 -6.56 -15.30
C GLY A 123 4.36 -5.13 -14.95
N LYS A 124 4.58 -4.71 -13.70
CA LYS A 124 4.09 -3.44 -13.18
C LYS A 124 5.16 -2.35 -13.21
N GLU A 125 4.81 -1.17 -13.71
CA GLU A 125 5.61 0.03 -13.47
C GLU A 125 5.28 0.63 -12.11
N VAL A 126 6.33 0.97 -11.34
CA VAL A 126 6.24 1.59 -10.02
C VAL A 126 7.11 2.84 -9.99
N GLY A 127 6.68 3.85 -9.22
CA GLY A 127 7.51 5.02 -8.97
C GLY A 127 8.67 4.68 -8.05
N VAL A 128 9.80 5.38 -8.19
CA VAL A 128 10.97 5.26 -7.32
C VAL A 128 11.19 6.59 -6.63
N ILE A 129 11.10 6.59 -5.31
CA ILE A 129 11.18 7.81 -4.50
C ILE A 129 12.06 7.57 -3.27
N ASP A 130 12.56 8.64 -2.68
CA ASP A 130 13.07 8.58 -1.32
C ASP A 130 11.91 8.55 -0.32
N LEU A 131 11.95 7.61 0.62
CA LEU A 131 10.92 7.47 1.67
C LEU A 131 11.49 7.75 3.06
N GLU A 132 12.74 8.22 3.15
CA GLU A 132 13.31 8.73 4.39
C GLU A 132 12.44 9.85 4.95
N GLY A 133 12.23 9.84 6.26
CA GLY A 133 11.33 10.78 6.94
C GLY A 133 9.82 10.49 6.81
N LEU A 134 9.38 9.72 5.81
CA LEU A 134 8.01 9.21 5.75
C LEU A 134 7.88 7.86 6.45
N ILE A 135 8.87 6.98 6.27
CA ILE A 135 8.93 5.67 6.90
C ILE A 135 10.14 5.66 7.83
N HIS A 136 9.94 5.18 9.06
CA HIS A 136 11.00 5.10 10.05
C HIS A 136 12.19 4.25 9.54
N ASP A 137 13.42 4.75 9.66
CA ASP A 137 14.61 4.17 9.02
C ASP A 137 14.85 2.70 9.41
N GLY A 138 14.55 2.35 10.67
CA GLY A 138 14.63 0.97 11.16
C GLY A 138 13.75 -0.01 10.38
N LEU A 139 12.65 0.46 9.79
CA LEU A 139 11.76 -0.34 8.95
C LEU A 139 12.27 -0.47 7.51
N LEU A 140 12.94 0.56 6.97
CA LEU A 140 13.52 0.55 5.62
C LEU A 140 14.72 -0.42 5.50
N GLY A 141 15.43 -0.64 6.61
CA GLY A 141 16.54 -1.59 6.77
C GLY A 141 16.16 -2.92 7.42
N GLY A 142 14.91 -3.11 7.85
CA GLY A 142 14.46 -4.29 8.59
C GLY A 142 14.49 -5.60 7.79
N SER A 143 14.13 -6.70 8.45
CA SER A 143 14.03 -8.03 7.84
C SER A 143 12.64 -8.64 8.10
N PRO A 144 11.74 -8.71 7.10
CA PRO A 144 11.87 -8.13 5.76
C PRO A 144 11.77 -6.59 5.79
N PRO A 145 12.42 -5.87 4.85
CA PRO A 145 12.39 -4.41 4.81
C PRO A 145 11.04 -3.91 4.30
N VAL A 146 10.63 -2.71 4.71
CA VAL A 146 9.57 -1.98 4.02
C VAL A 146 10.11 -1.49 2.68
N ALA A 147 9.60 -2.08 1.59
CA ALA A 147 10.05 -1.80 0.24
C ALA A 147 9.43 -0.52 -0.33
N GLY A 148 8.25 -0.13 0.15
CA GLY A 148 7.60 1.10 -0.26
C GLY A 148 6.10 1.14 0.03
N LEU A 149 5.38 1.94 -0.75
CA LEU A 149 3.96 2.24 -0.60
C LEU A 149 3.13 1.44 -1.60
N LEU A 150 2.10 0.73 -1.13
CA LEU A 150 1.04 0.16 -1.94
C LEU A 150 -0.03 1.24 -2.15
N GLY A 151 -0.01 1.84 -3.34
CA GLY A 151 -0.78 3.05 -3.64
C GLY A 151 -2.20 2.81 -4.12
N ALA A 152 -2.97 3.90 -4.17
CA ALA A 152 -4.37 3.95 -4.57
C ALA A 152 -4.63 3.33 -5.95
N GLU A 153 -3.74 3.52 -6.93
CA GLU A 153 -3.86 2.89 -8.24
C GLU A 153 -3.90 1.36 -8.16
N THR A 154 -3.05 0.75 -7.33
CA THR A 154 -3.00 -0.70 -7.20
C THR A 154 -4.16 -1.22 -6.37
N LEU A 155 -4.48 -0.52 -5.28
CA LEU A 155 -5.64 -0.84 -4.46
C LEU A 155 -6.93 -0.80 -5.29
N ARG A 156 -7.15 0.23 -6.11
CA ARG A 156 -8.33 0.33 -6.97
C ARG A 156 -8.37 -0.76 -8.03
N ARG A 157 -7.27 -0.99 -8.76
CA ARG A 157 -7.19 -1.99 -9.84
C ARG A 157 -7.46 -3.42 -9.35
N HIS A 158 -7.14 -3.70 -8.10
CA HIS A 158 -7.28 -5.02 -7.49
C HIS A 158 -8.43 -5.09 -6.46
N HIS A 159 -9.45 -4.23 -6.60
CA HIS A 159 -10.65 -4.26 -5.74
C HIS A 159 -10.33 -4.24 -4.24
N GLY A 160 -9.37 -3.38 -3.88
CA GLY A 160 -8.83 -3.24 -2.53
C GLY A 160 -9.91 -2.85 -1.54
N ILE A 161 -10.08 -3.64 -0.49
CA ILE A 161 -10.97 -3.31 0.62
C ILE A 161 -10.15 -3.33 1.89
N ILE A 162 -10.10 -2.19 2.58
CA ILE A 162 -9.42 -2.06 3.87
C ILE A 162 -10.49 -2.11 4.95
N ASP A 163 -10.48 -3.18 5.73
CA ASP A 163 -11.34 -3.35 6.90
C ASP A 163 -10.53 -3.04 8.15
N PHE A 164 -10.80 -1.89 8.76
CA PHE A 164 -10.08 -1.39 9.94
C PHE A 164 -10.49 -2.14 11.21
N GLY A 165 -11.72 -2.68 11.26
CA GLY A 165 -12.19 -3.49 12.39
C GLY A 165 -11.49 -4.85 12.45
N THR A 166 -11.36 -5.53 11.31
CA THR A 166 -10.66 -6.83 11.23
C THR A 166 -9.18 -6.72 10.88
N ARG A 167 -8.65 -5.51 10.66
CA ARG A 167 -7.27 -5.24 10.24
C ARG A 167 -6.87 -6.11 9.06
N THR A 168 -7.72 -6.13 8.03
CA THR A 168 -7.55 -6.99 6.87
C THR A 168 -7.66 -6.18 5.59
N LEU A 169 -6.68 -6.36 4.70
CA LEU A 169 -6.75 -5.90 3.32
C LEU A 169 -7.27 -7.07 2.47
N TYR A 170 -8.34 -6.85 1.72
CA TYR A 170 -8.81 -7.79 0.72
C TYR A 170 -8.41 -7.30 -0.68
N LEU A 171 -7.97 -8.21 -1.53
CA LEU A 171 -7.58 -7.94 -2.92
C LEU A 171 -8.10 -9.04 -3.85
N LYS A 172 -8.19 -8.73 -5.15
CA LYS A 172 -8.52 -9.68 -6.22
C LYS A 172 -7.32 -10.03 -7.09
#